data_AF-A0A829MB95-F1
#
_entry.id   AF-A0A829MB95-F1
#
_cell.length_a   1.000
_cell.length_b   1.000
_cell.length_c   1.000
_cell.angle_alpha   90.00
_cell.angle_beta   90.00
_cell.angle_gamma   90.00
#
_symmetry.space_group_name_H-M   'P 1'
#
loop_
_entity.id
_entity.type
_entity.pdbx_description
1 polymer ?
#
loop_
_entity_poly.entity_id
_entity_poly.type
_entity_poly.pdbx_seq_one_letter_code
_entity_poly.pdbx_strand_id
1 'polypeptide(L)'
;MLVPAKTLSEAAKSASSGSDVQLALGAGSAIGSEGLLGIVSDGKRSTTRLLDAEFPKFRQLLPTEHTALATIAISELVEAIKRVALVADRGAQIRLEFEPGLLRLSAGADDVGRAEEELEVEFVGEPLTIAFNPTYLTDGLGSLHSNRVTFGFTTPSRPAVLRPADDDQSSPEGSGPFTAAQTDYVYLLMPVRLPG
;
A
#
# COMPACT_ATOMS: atom_id res chain seq x y z
N MET A 1 7.39 -14.54 15.42
CA MET A 1 8.48 -15.14 14.62
C MET A 1 8.74 -14.24 13.45
N LEU A 2 9.99 -14.15 13.00
CA LEU A 2 10.37 -13.30 11.88
C LEU A 2 11.19 -14.11 10.89
N VAL A 3 10.87 -14.00 9.60
CA VAL A 3 11.49 -14.79 8.52
C VAL A 3 12.16 -13.82 7.54
N PRO A 4 13.37 -14.11 7.03
CA PRO A 4 13.98 -13.30 5.98
C PRO A 4 13.07 -13.20 4.74
N ALA A 5 12.65 -11.99 4.39
CA ALA A 5 11.69 -11.73 3.32
C ALA A 5 12.14 -12.29 1.96
N LYS A 6 13.43 -12.13 1.63
CA LYS A 6 14.00 -12.64 0.37
C LYS A 6 13.85 -14.15 0.26
N THR A 7 14.21 -14.90 1.31
CA THR A 7 14.12 -16.37 1.29
C THR A 7 12.68 -16.83 1.16
N LEU A 8 11.75 -16.20 1.87
CA LEU A 8 10.34 -16.54 1.80
C LEU A 8 9.75 -16.24 0.41
N SER A 9 10.10 -15.10 -0.19
CA SER A 9 9.66 -14.73 -1.54
C SER A 9 10.18 -15.69 -2.61
N GLU A 10 11.46 -16.08 -2.54
CA GLU A 10 12.03 -17.07 -3.48
C GLU A 10 11.39 -18.45 -3.31
N ALA A 11 11.10 -18.87 -2.08
CA ALA A 11 10.37 -20.11 -1.83
C ALA A 11 8.95 -20.07 -2.42
N ALA A 12 8.23 -18.95 -2.25
CA ALA A 12 6.90 -18.76 -2.82
C ALA A 12 6.89 -18.81 -4.36
N LYS A 13 7.87 -18.17 -5.03
CA LYS A 13 8.02 -18.25 -6.50
C LYS A 13 8.37 -19.65 -7.00
N SER A 14 9.02 -20.46 -6.16
CA SER A 14 9.47 -21.80 -6.51
C SER A 14 8.37 -22.88 -6.39
N ALA A 15 7.28 -22.56 -5.67
CA ALA A 15 6.12 -23.42 -5.52
C ALA A 15 5.33 -23.45 -6.84
N SER A 16 4.89 -24.63 -7.28
CA SER A 16 4.04 -24.72 -8.46
C SER A 16 2.62 -24.24 -8.15
N SER A 17 2.01 -23.54 -9.10
CA SER A 17 0.63 -23.10 -8.98
C SER A 17 -0.31 -24.29 -8.80
N GLY A 18 -1.10 -24.27 -7.73
CA GLY A 18 -2.09 -25.31 -7.41
C GLY A 18 -1.57 -26.45 -6.54
N SER A 19 -0.31 -26.44 -6.10
CA SER A 19 0.23 -27.39 -5.13
C SER A 19 0.06 -26.88 -3.69
N ASP A 20 -0.18 -27.80 -2.76
CA ASP A 20 -0.16 -27.48 -1.33
C ASP A 20 1.28 -27.17 -0.87
N VAL A 21 1.44 -26.05 -0.19
CA VAL A 21 2.70 -25.66 0.45
C VAL A 21 2.57 -25.90 1.96
N GLN A 22 3.45 -26.73 2.51
CA GLN A 22 3.48 -27.00 3.95
C GLN A 22 4.56 -26.16 4.63
N LEU A 23 4.19 -25.51 5.73
CA LEU A 23 5.11 -24.76 6.60
C LEU A 23 5.36 -25.56 7.88
N ALA A 24 6.63 -25.88 8.15
CA ALA A 24 7.06 -26.61 9.32
C ALA A 24 7.76 -25.66 10.30
N LEU A 25 7.13 -25.43 11.46
CA LEU A 25 7.61 -24.52 12.50
C LEU A 25 7.67 -25.20 13.88
N GLY A 26 7.47 -26.51 13.95
CA GLY A 26 7.19 -27.24 15.19
C GLY A 26 5.69 -27.40 15.45
N ALA A 27 5.34 -27.98 16.61
CA ALA A 27 3.96 -28.28 16.98
C ALA A 27 3.69 -27.93 18.45
N GLY A 28 2.43 -27.57 18.75
CA GLY A 28 1.99 -27.24 20.11
C GLY A 28 2.81 -26.11 20.73
N SER A 29 3.30 -26.33 21.95
CA SER A 29 4.12 -25.36 22.69
C SER A 29 5.54 -25.18 22.14
N ALA A 30 5.97 -26.03 21.21
CA ALA A 30 7.30 -25.97 20.59
C ALA A 30 7.34 -25.16 19.29
N ILE A 31 6.24 -24.49 18.89
CA ILE A 31 6.24 -23.67 17.67
C ILE A 31 7.30 -22.56 17.78
N GLY A 32 8.25 -22.56 16.84
CA GLY A 32 9.35 -21.59 16.74
C GLY A 32 10.56 -21.86 17.63
N SER A 33 10.56 -22.91 18.46
CA SER A 33 11.65 -23.19 19.42
C SER A 33 12.96 -23.58 18.74
N GLU A 34 12.89 -24.22 17.57
CA GLU A 34 14.06 -24.63 16.79
C GLU A 34 14.74 -23.45 16.06
N GLY A 35 14.11 -22.27 16.03
CA GLY A 35 14.65 -21.11 15.32
C GLY A 35 14.74 -21.29 13.80
N LEU A 36 14.01 -22.25 13.24
CA LEU A 36 13.97 -22.56 11.81
C LEU A 36 12.52 -22.55 11.29
N LEU A 37 12.36 -22.17 10.04
CA LEU A 37 11.16 -22.43 9.23
C LEU A 37 11.52 -23.44 8.15
N GLY A 38 10.80 -24.56 8.10
CA GLY A 38 10.79 -25.48 6.97
C GLY A 38 9.68 -25.16 5.98
N ILE A 39 9.98 -25.23 4.68
CA ILE A 39 9.02 -25.06 3.59
C ILE A 39 9.07 -26.30 2.71
N VAL A 40 7.92 -26.92 2.48
CA VAL A 40 7.79 -28.13 1.64
C VAL A 40 6.76 -27.88 0.54
N SER A 41 7.16 -28.09 -0.71
CA SER A 41 6.29 -27.96 -1.90
C SER A 41 6.81 -28.91 -2.98
N ASP A 42 5.94 -29.70 -3.59
CA ASP A 42 6.26 -30.62 -4.70
C ASP A 42 7.50 -31.50 -4.48
N GLY A 43 7.63 -32.07 -3.29
CA GLY A 43 8.77 -32.92 -2.93
C GLY A 43 10.09 -32.16 -2.69
N LYS A 44 10.12 -30.84 -2.89
CA LYS A 44 11.24 -29.98 -2.51
C LYS A 44 11.09 -29.57 -1.04
N ARG A 45 12.21 -29.49 -0.34
CA ARG A 45 12.28 -29.04 1.06
C ARG A 45 13.38 -28.01 1.21
N SER A 46 13.06 -26.90 1.87
CA SER A 46 14.04 -25.88 2.25
C SER A 46 13.86 -25.51 3.71
N THR A 47 14.94 -25.09 4.35
CA THR A 47 14.92 -24.54 5.71
C THR A 47 15.55 -23.17 5.70
N THR A 48 14.99 -22.24 6.47
CA THR A 48 15.55 -20.92 6.69
C THR A 48 15.62 -20.61 8.17
N ARG A 49 16.71 -19.96 8.58
CA ARG A 49 16.84 -19.46 9.95
C ARG A 49 15.84 -18.33 10.19
N LEU A 50 15.14 -18.40 11.33
CA LEU A 50 14.32 -17.31 11.82
C LEU A 50 15.22 -16.16 12.27
N LEU A 51 14.75 -14.93 12.06
CA LEU A 51 15.42 -13.74 12.55
C LEU A 51 15.12 -13.56 14.04
N ASP A 52 16.18 -13.38 14.83
CA ASP A 52 16.09 -13.04 16.25
C ASP A 52 16.07 -11.52 16.40
N ALA A 53 14.91 -10.94 16.08
CA ALA A 53 14.68 -9.51 16.16
C ALA A 53 13.23 -9.21 16.56
N GLU A 54 13.04 -8.13 17.31
CA GLU A 54 11.72 -7.63 17.64
C GLU A 54 11.10 -6.92 16.43
N PHE A 55 9.90 -7.34 16.05
CA PHE A 55 9.15 -6.67 14.98
C PHE A 55 8.35 -5.49 15.56
N PRO A 56 8.30 -4.33 14.87
CA PRO A 56 7.54 -3.18 15.35
C PRO A 56 6.08 -3.51 15.65
N LYS A 57 5.50 -2.85 16.66
CA LYS A 57 4.07 -2.94 17.00
C LYS A 57 3.19 -2.21 15.97
N PHE A 58 3.17 -2.72 14.74
CA PHE A 58 2.58 -2.04 13.58
C PHE A 58 1.06 -1.84 13.65
N ARG A 59 0.33 -2.68 14.39
CA ARG A 59 -1.15 -2.56 14.50
C ARG A 59 -1.59 -1.20 15.04
N GLN A 60 -0.78 -0.57 15.89
CA GLN A 60 -1.07 0.75 16.45
C GLN A 60 -0.92 1.89 15.42
N LEU A 61 -0.29 1.61 14.27
CA LEU A 61 -0.12 2.56 13.18
C LEU A 61 -1.31 2.58 12.22
N LEU A 62 -2.23 1.61 12.32
CA LEU A 62 -3.40 1.49 11.46
C LEU A 62 -4.55 2.34 12.04
N PRO A 63 -4.94 3.45 11.39
CA PRO A 63 -6.09 4.23 11.79
C PRO A 63 -7.39 3.42 11.68
N THR A 64 -8.26 3.55 12.68
CA THR A 64 -9.60 2.97 12.69
C THR A 64 -10.65 3.88 12.06
N GLU A 65 -10.35 5.17 11.97
CA GLU A 65 -11.21 6.22 11.44
C GLU A 65 -10.43 7.14 10.50
N HIS A 66 -11.15 7.70 9.54
CA HIS A 66 -10.63 8.57 8.50
C HIS A 66 -11.42 9.87 8.42
N THR A 67 -10.76 10.98 8.16
CA THR A 67 -11.39 12.30 7.95
C THR A 67 -11.82 12.50 6.50
N ALA A 68 -11.14 11.81 5.58
CA ALA A 68 -11.47 11.81 4.16
C ALA A 68 -11.20 10.44 3.55
N LEU A 69 -11.99 10.10 2.53
CA LEU A 69 -11.85 8.89 1.72
C LEU A 69 -11.81 9.27 0.24
N ALA A 70 -10.97 8.59 -0.53
CA ALA A 70 -10.89 8.75 -1.99
C ALA A 70 -10.88 7.38 -2.67
N THR A 71 -11.79 7.13 -3.60
CA THR A 71 -11.82 5.90 -4.39
C THR A 71 -11.58 6.19 -5.87
N ILE A 72 -10.64 5.46 -6.48
CA ILE A 72 -10.19 5.68 -7.87
C ILE A 72 -9.75 4.37 -8.53
N ALA A 73 -9.84 4.31 -9.86
CA ALA A 73 -9.33 3.20 -10.66
C ALA A 73 -7.80 3.11 -10.58
N ILE A 74 -7.28 1.92 -10.24
CA ILE A 74 -5.84 1.70 -10.06
C ILE A 74 -5.08 1.87 -11.38
N SER A 75 -5.64 1.37 -12.48
CA SER A 75 -5.02 1.45 -13.81
C SER A 75 -4.79 2.90 -14.26
N GLU A 76 -5.80 3.74 -14.13
CA GLU A 76 -5.75 5.16 -14.50
C GLU A 76 -4.75 5.91 -13.63
N LEU A 77 -4.83 5.69 -12.31
CA LEU A 77 -3.93 6.34 -11.35
C LEU A 77 -2.46 5.95 -11.59
N VAL A 78 -2.16 4.67 -11.80
CA VAL A 78 -0.79 4.20 -12.06
C VAL A 78 -0.23 4.81 -13.34
N GLU A 79 -1.03 4.88 -14.41
CA GLU A 79 -0.59 5.47 -15.68
C GLU A 79 -0.38 6.98 -15.57
N ALA A 80 -1.23 7.70 -14.84
CA ALA A 80 -1.04 9.12 -14.56
C ALA A 80 0.22 9.39 -13.73
N ILE A 81 0.45 8.59 -12.66
CA ILE A 81 1.67 8.70 -11.84
C ILE A 81 2.91 8.51 -12.71
N LYS A 82 2.93 7.49 -13.58
CA LYS A 82 4.07 7.23 -14.48
C LYS A 82 4.35 8.42 -15.40
N ARG A 83 3.31 9.03 -15.99
CA ARG A 83 3.46 10.20 -16.88
C ARG A 83 3.96 11.43 -16.14
N VAL A 84 3.32 11.78 -15.03
CA VAL A 84 3.66 12.97 -14.24
C VAL A 84 5.04 12.81 -13.59
N ALA A 85 5.44 11.60 -13.22
CA ALA A 85 6.78 11.33 -12.68
C ALA A 85 7.93 11.47 -13.70
N LEU A 86 7.66 11.59 -15.01
CA LEU A 86 8.72 11.72 -16.04
C LEU A 86 9.51 13.02 -15.93
N VAL A 87 8.88 14.09 -15.46
CA VAL A 87 9.53 15.40 -15.25
C VAL A 87 10.10 15.53 -13.84
N ALA A 88 9.96 14.49 -13.02
CA ALA A 88 10.30 14.49 -11.63
C ALA A 88 11.76 14.02 -11.49
N ASP A 89 12.59 14.80 -10.78
CA ASP A 89 13.99 14.49 -10.55
C ASP A 89 14.23 13.19 -9.77
N ARG A 90 15.49 12.73 -9.69
CA ARG A 90 15.87 11.57 -8.86
C ARG A 90 15.59 11.87 -7.38
N GLY A 91 14.51 11.28 -6.85
CA GLY A 91 14.03 11.50 -5.48
C GLY A 91 12.77 12.36 -5.40
N ALA A 92 12.17 12.67 -6.53
CA ALA A 92 11.01 13.52 -6.59
C ALA A 92 9.75 12.88 -5.99
N GLN A 93 8.88 13.77 -5.54
CA GLN A 93 7.58 13.47 -4.99
C GLN A 93 6.51 13.80 -6.02
N ILE A 94 5.39 13.09 -5.94
CA ILE A 94 4.17 13.46 -6.64
C ILE A 94 3.20 14.09 -5.64
N ARG A 95 2.70 15.28 -5.96
CA ARG A 95 1.65 15.95 -5.20
C ARG A 95 0.30 15.49 -5.72
N LEU A 96 -0.60 15.19 -4.80
CA LEU A 96 -1.98 14.80 -5.02
C LEU A 96 -2.87 15.81 -4.30
N GLU A 97 -3.74 16.46 -5.05
CA GLU A 97 -4.74 17.40 -4.56
C GLU A 97 -6.11 16.77 -4.78
N PHE A 98 -6.78 16.43 -3.69
CA PHE A 98 -8.10 15.79 -3.69
C PHE A 98 -9.18 16.83 -3.43
N GLU A 99 -10.15 16.89 -4.34
CA GLU A 99 -11.37 17.67 -4.24
C GLU A 99 -12.57 16.77 -4.61
N PRO A 100 -13.81 17.14 -4.24
CA PRO A 100 -15.00 16.38 -4.64
C PRO A 100 -15.08 16.22 -6.18
N GLY A 101 -14.92 14.98 -6.66
CA GLY A 101 -14.98 14.63 -8.08
C GLY A 101 -13.66 14.79 -8.85
N LEU A 102 -12.63 15.38 -8.25
CA LEU A 102 -11.38 15.71 -8.96
C LEU A 102 -10.14 15.35 -8.15
N LEU A 103 -9.24 14.59 -8.76
CA LEU A 103 -7.88 14.36 -8.29
C LEU A 103 -6.90 15.01 -9.25
N ARG A 104 -6.13 15.98 -8.75
CA ARG A 104 -5.04 16.61 -9.52
C ARG A 104 -3.69 16.07 -9.05
N LEU A 105 -2.92 15.55 -9.99
CA LEU A 105 -1.56 15.06 -9.81
C LEU A 105 -0.58 16.08 -10.38
N SER A 106 0.47 16.42 -9.64
CA SER A 106 1.53 17.28 -10.16
C SER A 106 2.92 16.85 -9.68
N ALA A 107 3.92 17.05 -10.54
CA ALA A 107 5.32 16.88 -10.21
C ALA A 107 6.21 17.78 -11.07
N GLY A 108 7.48 17.88 -10.67
CA GLY A 108 8.48 18.71 -11.33
C GLY A 108 8.73 20.04 -10.62
N ALA A 109 9.64 20.82 -11.18
CA ALA A 109 10.08 22.12 -10.68
C ALA A 109 10.36 23.06 -11.86
N ASP A 110 10.45 24.37 -11.60
CA ASP A 110 10.54 25.40 -12.65
C ASP A 110 11.77 25.23 -13.56
N ASP A 111 12.84 24.61 -13.08
CA ASP A 111 14.11 24.39 -13.77
C ASP A 111 14.17 23.08 -14.57
N VAL A 112 13.38 22.07 -14.20
CA VAL A 112 13.39 20.72 -14.82
C VAL A 112 12.13 20.43 -15.65
N GLY A 113 11.11 21.29 -15.54
CA GLY A 113 9.81 21.14 -16.17
C GLY A 113 8.73 20.73 -15.18
N ARG A 114 7.47 21.07 -15.50
CA ARG A 114 6.28 20.76 -14.69
C ARG A 114 5.33 19.89 -15.49
N ALA A 115 4.77 18.87 -14.86
CA ALA A 115 3.72 18.03 -15.41
C ALA A 115 2.54 17.98 -14.45
N GLU A 116 1.36 17.89 -15.04
CA GLU A 116 0.12 17.92 -14.30
C GLU A 116 -0.93 17.09 -15.04
N GLU A 117 -1.74 16.39 -14.27
CA GLU A 117 -2.82 15.55 -14.80
C GLU A 117 -4.01 15.55 -13.84
N GLU A 118 -5.20 15.47 -14.39
CA GLU A 118 -6.46 15.45 -13.65
C GLU A 118 -7.19 14.14 -13.92
N LEU A 119 -7.70 13.52 -12.84
CA LEU A 119 -8.46 12.28 -12.88
C LEU A 119 -9.78 12.45 -12.12
N GLU A 120 -10.79 11.69 -12.51
CA GLU A 120 -12.03 11.58 -11.76
C GLU A 120 -11.81 10.74 -10.49
N VAL A 121 -12.39 11.18 -9.37
CA VAL A 121 -12.27 10.48 -8.08
C VAL A 121 -13.57 10.58 -7.28
N GLU A 122 -13.96 9.47 -6.67
CA GLU A 122 -15.01 9.46 -5.66
C GLU A 122 -14.41 9.92 -4.33
N PHE A 123 -14.57 11.22 -4.01
CA PHE A 123 -13.97 11.83 -2.83
C PHE A 123 -15.02 12.33 -1.85
N VAL A 124 -14.83 12.00 -0.56
CA VAL A 124 -15.65 12.49 0.55
C VAL A 124 -14.77 12.96 1.70
N GLY A 125 -15.13 14.09 2.31
CA GLY A 125 -14.34 14.76 3.34
C GLY A 125 -13.87 16.16 2.92
N GLU A 126 -13.03 16.77 3.75
CA GLU A 126 -12.45 18.09 3.44
C GLU A 126 -11.35 17.95 2.36
N PRO A 127 -11.28 18.89 1.38
CA PRO A 127 -10.20 18.90 0.40
C PRO A 127 -8.82 18.83 1.05
N LEU A 128 -7.93 18.02 0.48
CA LEU A 128 -6.60 17.82 1.05
C LEU A 128 -5.53 17.72 -0.03
N THR A 129 -4.35 18.23 0.32
CA THR A 129 -3.15 18.12 -0.50
C THR A 129 -2.13 17.26 0.24
N ILE A 130 -1.62 16.22 -0.42
CA ILE A 130 -0.64 15.29 0.14
C ILE A 130 0.39 14.95 -0.92
N ALA A 131 1.61 14.56 -0.53
CA ALA A 131 2.61 14.09 -1.47
C ALA A 131 3.18 12.73 -1.07
N PHE A 132 3.52 11.94 -2.08
CA PHE A 132 4.14 10.62 -1.91
C PHE A 132 5.37 10.47 -2.78
N ASN A 133 6.23 9.53 -2.39
CA ASN A 133 7.19 8.96 -3.32
C ASN A 133 6.42 8.15 -4.38
N PRO A 134 6.61 8.43 -5.69
CA PRO A 134 5.84 7.78 -6.74
C PRO A 134 6.07 6.27 -6.79
N THR A 135 7.31 5.79 -6.53
CA THR A 135 7.63 4.36 -6.51
C THR A 135 6.86 3.64 -5.42
N TYR A 136 6.87 4.16 -4.18
CA TYR A 136 6.14 3.52 -3.08
C TYR A 136 4.63 3.53 -3.30
N LEU A 137 4.10 4.60 -3.91
CA LEU A 137 2.69 4.65 -4.29
C LEU A 137 2.36 3.59 -5.34
N THR A 138 3.13 3.47 -6.43
CA THR A 138 2.88 2.45 -7.46
C THR A 138 3.08 1.02 -6.95
N ASP A 139 4.05 0.80 -6.06
CA ASP A 139 4.28 -0.51 -5.44
C ASP A 139 3.08 -0.94 -4.58
N GLY A 140 2.55 -0.01 -3.78
CA GLY A 140 1.36 -0.24 -2.98
C GLY A 140 0.11 -0.49 -3.82
N LEU A 141 -0.09 0.29 -4.88
CA LEU A 141 -1.20 0.09 -5.82
C LEU A 141 -1.11 -1.28 -6.52
N GLY A 142 0.08 -1.71 -6.92
CA GLY A 142 0.30 -3.00 -7.57
C GLY A 142 0.08 -4.21 -6.66
N SER A 143 0.17 -4.04 -5.34
CA SER A 143 -0.02 -5.13 -4.37
C SER A 143 -1.46 -5.32 -3.90
N LEU A 144 -2.38 -4.41 -4.26
CA LEU A 144 -3.79 -4.50 -3.88
C LEU A 144 -4.57 -5.56 -4.67
N HIS A 145 -4.07 -5.99 -5.84
CA HIS A 145 -4.70 -6.99 -6.71
C HIS A 145 -6.20 -6.78 -6.95
N SER A 146 -6.62 -5.51 -7.14
CA SER A 146 -8.01 -5.08 -7.37
C SER A 146 -8.08 -4.08 -8.52
N ASN A 147 -9.29 -3.74 -8.98
CA ASN A 147 -9.49 -2.74 -10.04
C ASN A 147 -9.46 -1.30 -9.49
N ARG A 148 -9.89 -1.12 -8.25
CA ARG A 148 -10.06 0.17 -7.58
C ARG A 148 -9.38 0.16 -6.22
N VAL A 149 -8.90 1.32 -5.81
CA VAL A 149 -8.28 1.55 -4.49
C VAL A 149 -9.10 2.57 -3.73
N THR A 150 -9.27 2.33 -2.42
CA THR A 150 -9.72 3.36 -1.48
C THR A 150 -8.55 3.85 -0.64
N PHE A 151 -8.31 5.15 -0.67
CA PHE A 151 -7.41 5.86 0.23
C PHE A 151 -8.19 6.32 1.45
N GLY A 152 -7.64 6.06 2.63
CA GLY A 152 -8.10 6.62 3.89
C GLY A 152 -7.09 7.60 4.47
N PHE A 153 -7.54 8.81 4.76
CA PHE A 153 -6.71 9.90 5.28
C PHE A 153 -7.13 10.30 6.70
N THR A 154 -6.20 10.88 7.45
CA THR A 154 -6.49 11.50 8.76
C THR A 154 -6.02 12.96 8.74
N THR A 155 -4.73 13.18 8.51
CA THR A 155 -4.17 14.49 8.21
C THR A 155 -3.14 14.36 7.07
N PRO A 156 -2.81 15.44 6.35
CA PRO A 156 -1.78 15.41 5.29
C PRO A 156 -0.38 14.97 5.73
N SER A 157 -0.09 15.03 7.05
CA SER A 157 1.18 14.65 7.65
C SER A 157 1.20 13.24 8.22
N ARG A 158 0.08 12.53 8.18
CA ARG A 158 -0.09 11.16 8.68
C ARG A 158 -0.14 10.17 7.52
N PRO A 159 0.18 8.89 7.75
CA PRO A 159 0.11 7.89 6.71
C PRO A 159 -1.29 7.78 6.11
N ALA A 160 -1.32 7.63 4.79
CA ALA A 160 -2.52 7.23 4.07
C ALA A 160 -2.64 5.71 4.08
N VAL A 161 -3.87 5.23 4.19
CA VAL A 161 -4.18 3.80 4.18
C VAL A 161 -4.79 3.43 2.85
N LEU A 162 -4.13 2.57 2.10
CA LEU A 162 -4.62 2.04 0.83
C LEU A 162 -5.24 0.68 1.07
N ARG A 163 -6.45 0.49 0.55
CA ARG A 163 -7.20 -0.77 0.62
C ARG A 163 -7.78 -1.12 -0.75
N PRO A 164 -7.93 -2.41 -1.06
CA PRO A 164 -8.70 -2.80 -2.24
C PRO A 164 -10.15 -2.36 -2.05
N ALA A 165 -10.74 -1.77 -3.08
CA ALA A 165 -12.15 -1.41 -3.09
C ALA A 165 -12.94 -2.49 -3.86
N ASP A 166 -14.09 -2.88 -3.32
CA ASP A 166 -15.04 -3.72 -4.03
C ASP A 166 -15.90 -2.85 -4.95
N ASP A 167 -16.25 -3.36 -6.13
CA ASP A 167 -17.08 -2.63 -7.10
C ASP A 167 -18.50 -2.32 -6.58
N ASP A 168 -18.93 -2.98 -5.49
CA ASP A 168 -20.27 -2.84 -4.88
C ASP A 168 -20.29 -1.97 -3.61
N GLN A 169 -19.15 -1.40 -3.20
CA GLN A 169 -19.09 -0.50 -2.04
C GLN A 169 -19.53 0.92 -2.42
N SER A 170 -20.74 1.30 -1.99
CA SER A 170 -21.25 2.66 -2.06
C SER A 170 -20.36 3.63 -1.27
N SER A 171 -19.97 4.76 -1.88
CA SER A 171 -19.22 5.82 -1.20
C SER A 171 -20.00 6.33 0.03
N PRO A 172 -19.38 6.42 1.21
CA PRO A 172 -20.09 6.87 2.40
C PRO A 172 -20.48 8.35 2.29
N GLU A 173 -21.72 8.68 2.60
CA GLU A 173 -22.22 10.07 2.59
C GLU A 173 -21.93 10.79 3.93
N GLY A 174 -21.60 12.08 3.88
CA GLY A 174 -21.48 12.95 5.06
C GLY A 174 -20.10 13.57 5.28
N SER A 175 -19.92 14.22 6.45
CA SER A 175 -18.73 15.03 6.79
C SER A 175 -17.68 14.29 7.63
N GLY A 176 -17.79 12.96 7.76
CA GLY A 176 -16.91 12.14 8.59
C GLY A 176 -17.15 12.27 10.11
N PRO A 177 -16.40 11.51 10.95
CA PRO A 177 -15.36 10.55 10.56
C PRO A 177 -15.93 9.29 9.90
N PHE A 178 -15.16 8.73 8.97
CA PHE A 178 -15.49 7.51 8.25
C PHE A 178 -14.76 6.32 8.88
N THR A 179 -15.51 5.28 9.24
CA THR A 179 -14.93 4.06 9.82
C THR A 179 -14.15 3.28 8.75
N ALA A 180 -12.99 2.75 9.13
CA ALA A 180 -12.21 1.89 8.25
C ALA A 180 -13.02 0.62 7.87
N ALA A 181 -13.19 0.39 6.57
CA ALA A 181 -13.77 -0.84 6.07
C ALA A 181 -12.92 -2.07 6.47
N GLN A 182 -13.58 -3.21 6.70
CA GLN A 182 -12.89 -4.47 6.90
C GLN A 182 -12.22 -4.88 5.58
N THR A 183 -10.97 -5.33 5.68
CA THR A 183 -10.21 -5.82 4.53
C THR A 183 -9.13 -6.79 5.00
N ASP A 184 -8.81 -7.75 4.15
CA ASP A 184 -7.73 -8.72 4.39
C ASP A 184 -6.35 -8.15 4.03
N TYR A 185 -6.30 -7.04 3.28
CA TYR A 185 -5.06 -6.43 2.82
C TYR A 185 -5.06 -4.92 3.03
N VAL A 186 -3.97 -4.42 3.65
CA VAL A 186 -3.76 -2.99 3.89
C VAL A 186 -2.34 -2.62 3.49
N TYR A 187 -2.21 -1.55 2.72
CA TYR A 187 -0.94 -0.91 2.45
C TYR A 187 -0.88 0.47 3.12
N LEU A 188 0.03 0.65 4.08
CA LEU A 188 0.19 1.91 4.82
C LEU A 188 1.33 2.72 4.21
N LEU A 189 1.02 3.89 3.65
CA LEU A 189 1.99 4.73 2.94
C LEU A 189 2.24 6.04 3.69
N MET A 190 3.49 6.30 4.04
CA MET A 190 3.90 7.56 4.66
C MET A 190 3.99 8.68 3.61
N PRO A 191 3.40 9.87 3.88
CA PRO A 191 3.61 11.03 3.03
C PRO A 191 5.04 11.55 3.14
N VAL A 192 5.47 12.21 2.07
CA VAL A 192 6.70 13.02 2.07
C VAL A 192 6.36 14.48 2.38
N ARG A 193 7.33 15.23 2.92
CA ARG A 193 7.12 16.63 3.25
C ARG A 193 7.04 17.46 1.97
N LEU A 194 5.95 18.22 1.83
CA LEU A 194 5.85 19.23 0.79
C LEU A 194 6.95 20.29 0.99
N PRO A 195 7.68 20.72 -0.07
CA PRO A 195 8.56 21.86 0.01
C PRO A 195 7.71 23.09 0.33
N GLY A 196 8.16 23.85 1.32
CA GLY A 196 7.59 25.14 1.68
C GLY A 196 8.07 26.25 0.76
#